data_AF-A0A2G9I4X2-F1
#
_entry.id   AF-A0A2G9I4X2-F1
#
_cell.length_a   1.000
_cell.length_b   1.000
_cell.length_c   1.000
_cell.angle_alpha   90.00
_cell.angle_beta   90.00
_cell.angle_gamma   90.00
#
_symmetry.space_group_name_H-M   'P 1'
#
loop_
_entity.id
_entity.type
_entity.pdbx_description
1 polymer ?
#
loop_
_entity_poly.entity_id
_entity_poly.type
_entity_poly.pdbx_seq_one_letter_code
_entity_poly.pdbx_strand_id
1 'polypeptide(L)'
;MAANRSPHHVGNTSLEFLQNEKPMTIKPQDLNIVWGEDSRYWNVPKSDDDKGRPAVLNQVYWLEVTGCVNGIRSDKQYEVVFRLSLTPDAFGFGGSPLYVMVKRGKKGKFKWSKFSVNPDERGEFKISGKLMKPDQDQG
;
A
#
# COMPACT_ATOMS: atom_id res chain seq x y z
N MET A 1 17.59 16.06 -25.05
CA MET A 1 16.16 15.65 -24.98
C MET A 1 15.92 15.08 -23.60
N ALA A 2 15.02 15.67 -22.81
CA ALA A 2 14.63 15.06 -21.54
C ALA A 2 13.80 13.81 -21.87
N ALA A 3 14.24 12.63 -21.42
CA ALA A 3 13.43 11.42 -21.52
C ALA A 3 12.12 11.68 -20.78
N ASN A 4 10.99 11.49 -21.45
CA ASN A 4 9.66 11.66 -20.88
C ASN A 4 9.42 10.52 -19.87
N ARG A 5 9.98 10.67 -18.66
CA ARG A 5 9.82 9.68 -17.58
C ARG A 5 8.42 9.84 -17.00
N SER A 6 7.72 8.72 -16.87
CA SER A 6 6.43 8.66 -16.17
C SER A 6 6.56 9.28 -14.76
N PRO A 7 5.59 10.07 -14.29
CA PRO A 7 5.60 10.59 -12.93
C PRO A 7 5.29 9.50 -11.89
N HIS A 8 4.80 8.33 -12.32
CA HIS A 8 4.45 7.22 -11.44
C HIS A 8 5.66 6.38 -11.09
N HIS A 9 5.77 5.97 -9.82
CA HIS A 9 6.72 4.96 -9.40
C HIS A 9 6.14 3.57 -9.70
N VAL A 10 6.89 2.76 -10.42
CA VAL A 10 6.52 1.39 -10.79
C VAL A 10 7.35 0.45 -9.93
N GLY A 11 6.67 -0.24 -9.02
CA GLY A 11 7.29 -1.22 -8.13
C GLY A 11 7.39 -2.61 -8.76
N ASN A 12 7.78 -3.59 -7.96
CA ASN A 12 7.85 -4.98 -8.38
C ASN A 12 6.44 -5.60 -8.47
N THR A 13 5.94 -5.75 -9.69
CA THR A 13 4.61 -6.34 -9.96
C THR A 13 4.60 -7.88 -9.93
N SER A 14 5.76 -8.50 -9.74
CA SER A 14 5.97 -9.96 -9.78
C SER A 14 6.53 -10.50 -8.47
N LEU A 15 6.18 -9.89 -7.33
CA LEU A 15 6.57 -10.43 -6.03
C LEU A 15 5.95 -11.82 -5.83
N GLU A 16 6.76 -12.79 -5.45
CA GLU A 16 6.30 -14.15 -5.13
C GLU A 16 6.05 -14.28 -3.62
N PHE A 17 4.96 -14.96 -3.26
CA PHE A 17 4.62 -15.17 -1.86
C PHE A 17 5.64 -16.08 -1.17
N LEU A 18 6.35 -15.54 -0.19
CA LEU A 18 7.36 -16.26 0.59
C LEU A 18 6.70 -17.04 1.73
N GLN A 19 6.39 -18.32 1.51
CA GLN A 19 5.66 -19.14 2.50
C GLN A 19 6.38 -19.28 3.85
N ASN A 20 7.71 -19.14 3.85
CA ASN A 20 8.55 -19.27 5.04
C ASN A 20 8.70 -17.95 5.82
N GLU A 21 8.25 -16.83 5.25
CA GLU A 21 8.28 -15.51 5.90
C GLU A 21 6.85 -15.10 6.28
N LYS A 22 6.55 -15.14 7.58
CA LYS A 22 5.25 -14.72 8.10
C LYS A 22 5.46 -13.76 9.28
N PRO A 23 5.10 -12.47 9.14
CA PRO A 23 4.52 -11.84 7.95
C PRO A 23 5.55 -11.60 6.83
N MET A 24 5.14 -11.81 5.57
CA MET A 24 5.90 -11.35 4.40
C MET A 24 5.82 -9.81 4.35
N THR A 25 6.96 -9.14 4.28
CA THR A 25 7.00 -7.67 4.22
C THR A 25 7.23 -7.21 2.78
N ILE A 26 6.31 -6.39 2.27
CA ILE A 26 6.45 -5.71 0.98
C ILE A 26 7.01 -4.32 1.25
N LYS A 27 8.14 -3.96 0.63
CA LYS A 27 8.78 -2.66 0.83
C LYS A 27 8.12 -1.60 -0.04
N PRO A 28 8.21 -0.30 0.33
CA PRO A 28 7.61 0.76 -0.46
C PRO A 28 8.08 0.80 -1.93
N GLN A 29 9.36 0.52 -2.18
CA GLN A 29 9.95 0.44 -3.53
C GLN A 29 9.39 -0.70 -4.41
N ASP A 30 8.71 -1.67 -3.79
CA ASP A 30 8.07 -2.77 -4.51
C ASP A 30 6.59 -2.48 -4.80
N LEU A 31 6.06 -1.33 -4.36
CA LEU A 31 4.68 -0.90 -4.61
C LEU A 31 4.63 0.06 -5.80
N ASN A 32 3.51 0.06 -6.54
CA ASN A 32 3.23 1.13 -7.48
C ASN A 32 2.64 2.31 -6.73
N ILE A 33 3.17 3.51 -6.97
CA ILE A 33 2.75 4.74 -6.30
C ILE A 33 2.45 5.79 -7.36
N VAL A 34 1.20 6.26 -7.40
CA VAL A 34 0.83 7.34 -8.32
C VAL A 34 1.58 8.62 -7.94
N TRP A 35 2.24 9.23 -8.92
CA TRP A 35 3.14 10.36 -8.72
C TRP A 35 4.38 10.05 -7.84
N GLY A 36 4.70 8.77 -7.64
CA GLY A 36 5.83 8.36 -6.80
C GLY A 36 7.22 8.77 -7.31
N GLU A 37 7.38 9.07 -8.61
CA GLU A 37 8.63 9.62 -9.17
C GLU A 37 8.67 11.15 -9.14
N ASP A 38 7.57 11.80 -8.74
CA ASP A 38 7.49 13.25 -8.60
C ASP A 38 7.74 13.66 -7.15
N SER A 39 8.94 14.18 -6.89
CA SER A 39 9.40 14.57 -5.56
C SER A 39 8.59 15.70 -4.92
N ARG A 40 7.73 16.38 -5.69
CA ARG A 40 6.78 17.35 -5.12
C ARG A 40 5.70 16.64 -4.28
N TYR A 41 5.37 15.40 -4.61
CA TYR A 41 4.28 14.66 -3.99
C TYR A 41 4.75 13.48 -3.14
N TRP A 42 5.83 12.80 -3.52
CA TRP A 42 6.32 11.63 -2.79
C TRP A 42 7.83 11.63 -2.60
N ASN A 43 8.25 11.12 -1.46
CA ASN A 43 9.61 10.63 -1.27
C ASN A 43 9.57 9.11 -1.11
N VAL A 44 9.84 8.38 -2.20
CA VAL A 44 9.89 6.92 -2.23
C VAL A 44 11.35 6.47 -2.07
N PRO A 45 11.68 5.59 -1.11
CA PRO A 45 12.99 4.94 -1.01
C PRO A 45 13.41 4.29 -2.34
N LYS A 46 14.64 4.54 -2.82
CA LYS A 46 15.09 4.04 -4.14
C LYS A 46 16.32 3.13 -4.10
N SER A 47 17.03 3.07 -2.98
CA SER A 47 18.25 2.30 -2.87
C SER A 47 18.24 1.37 -1.67
N ASP A 48 19.17 0.42 -1.70
CA ASP A 48 19.43 -0.49 -0.61
C ASP A 48 19.91 0.22 0.67
N ASP A 49 20.45 1.44 0.55
CA ASP A 49 20.85 2.28 1.69
C ASP A 49 19.63 2.92 2.39
N ASP A 50 18.49 3.00 1.70
CA ASP A 50 17.20 3.41 2.26
C ASP A 50 16.36 2.23 2.81
N LYS A 51 16.96 1.03 2.92
CA LYS A 51 16.27 -0.17 3.42
C LYS A 51 15.57 0.10 4.75
N GLY A 52 14.25 -0.06 4.75
CA GLY A 52 13.41 0.08 5.94
C GLY A 52 12.81 1.47 6.13
N ARG A 53 13.13 2.45 5.27
CA ARG A 53 12.46 3.75 5.27
C ARG A 53 11.03 3.63 4.71
N PRO A 54 10.06 4.39 5.26
CA PRO A 54 8.73 4.50 4.67
C PRO A 54 8.76 5.35 3.39
N ALA A 55 7.79 5.15 2.50
CA ALA A 55 7.46 6.17 1.51
C ALA A 55 6.70 7.31 2.21
N VAL A 56 7.10 8.55 1.95
CA VAL A 56 6.50 9.74 2.58
C VAL A 56 5.66 10.46 1.55
N LEU A 57 4.38 10.64 1.87
CA LEU A 57 3.45 11.50 1.13
C LEU A 57 3.65 12.95 1.59
N ASN A 58 3.99 13.84 0.66
CA ASN A 58 4.08 15.27 0.91
C ASN A 58 2.67 15.92 0.82
N GLN A 59 2.58 17.24 0.87
CA GLN A 59 1.32 17.98 0.90
C GLN A 59 0.48 17.85 -0.39
N VAL A 60 -0.26 16.76 -0.53
CA VAL A 60 -1.20 16.47 -1.63
C VAL A 60 -2.54 15.95 -1.11
N TYR A 61 -3.60 16.16 -1.88
CA TYR A 61 -4.99 15.90 -1.46
C TYR A 61 -5.50 14.49 -1.75
N TRP A 62 -4.70 13.62 -2.39
CA TRP A 62 -5.06 12.23 -2.65
C TRP A 62 -3.83 11.36 -2.83
N LEU A 63 -4.01 10.05 -2.64
CA LEU A 63 -2.97 9.04 -2.80
C LEU A 63 -3.55 7.78 -3.45
N GLU A 64 -2.73 7.08 -4.21
CA GLU A 64 -3.01 5.71 -4.67
C GLU A 64 -1.72 4.89 -4.62
N VAL A 65 -1.77 3.79 -3.87
CA VAL A 65 -0.67 2.84 -3.70
C VAL A 65 -1.22 1.45 -3.98
N THR A 66 -0.60 0.72 -4.91
CA THR A 66 -1.03 -0.63 -5.29
C THR A 66 0.14 -1.62 -5.28
N GLY A 67 -0.18 -2.90 -5.10
CA GLY A 67 0.79 -3.98 -5.12
C GLY A 67 0.15 -5.28 -5.57
N CYS A 68 0.97 -6.22 -6.03
CA CYS A 68 0.55 -7.55 -6.42
C CYS A 68 1.51 -8.59 -5.85
N VAL A 69 0.98 -9.69 -5.34
CA VAL A 69 1.76 -10.84 -4.88
C VAL A 69 1.21 -12.10 -5.54
N ASN A 70 2.09 -12.81 -6.22
CA ASN A 70 1.84 -14.07 -6.89
C ASN A 70 2.05 -15.25 -5.93
N GLY A 71 1.65 -16.45 -6.35
CA GLY A 71 1.93 -17.68 -5.59
C GLY A 71 1.13 -17.85 -4.29
N ILE A 72 0.13 -17.00 -4.01
CA ILE A 72 -0.76 -17.20 -2.86
C ILE A 72 -1.65 -18.43 -3.06
N ARG A 73 -1.90 -19.16 -1.98
CA ARG A 73 -2.74 -20.36 -1.98
C ARG A 73 -4.22 -20.00 -1.94
N SER A 74 -5.02 -20.62 -2.80
CA SER A 74 -6.47 -20.37 -2.89
C SER A 74 -7.24 -20.85 -1.66
N ASP A 75 -6.76 -21.85 -0.93
CA ASP A 75 -7.41 -22.41 0.25
C ASP A 75 -7.14 -21.63 1.55
N LYS A 76 -6.35 -20.55 1.49
CA LYS A 76 -5.93 -19.76 2.65
C LYS A 76 -6.57 -18.37 2.67
N GLN A 77 -6.70 -17.85 3.88
CA GLN A 77 -7.05 -16.46 4.13
C GLN A 77 -5.76 -15.64 4.28
N TYR A 78 -5.81 -14.39 3.85
CA TYR A 78 -4.70 -13.46 3.96
C TYR A 78 -5.19 -12.15 4.55
N GLU A 79 -4.33 -11.49 5.31
CA GLU A 79 -4.52 -10.12 5.73
C GLU A 79 -3.38 -9.28 5.14
N VAL A 80 -3.74 -8.21 4.45
CA VAL A 80 -2.80 -7.19 4.00
C VAL A 80 -2.86 -6.06 5.00
N VAL A 81 -1.71 -5.66 5.55
CA VAL A 81 -1.61 -4.60 6.55
C VAL A 81 -0.69 -3.50 6.04
N PHE A 82 -1.18 -2.27 6.06
CA PHE A 82 -0.36 -1.07 5.89
C PHE A 82 -0.03 -0.50 7.26
N ARG A 83 1.25 -0.17 7.46
CA ARG A 83 1.74 0.56 8.64
C ARG A 83 1.93 2.02 8.24
N LEU A 84 1.28 2.92 8.97
CA LEU A 84 1.21 4.33 8.64
C LEU A 84 1.56 5.15 9.87
N SER A 85 2.08 6.35 9.64
CA SER A 85 2.25 7.37 10.67
C SER A 85 1.93 8.72 10.06
N LEU A 86 1.45 9.65 10.89
CA LEU A 86 1.26 11.04 10.50
C LEU A 86 2.48 11.83 10.97
N THR A 87 3.01 12.69 10.10
CA THR A 87 3.99 13.70 10.52
C THR A 87 3.30 14.73 11.42
N PRO A 88 4.04 15.46 12.28
CA PRO A 88 3.45 16.44 13.19
C PRO A 88 2.65 17.55 12.50
N ASP A 89 2.95 17.82 11.23
CA ASP A 89 2.33 18.84 10.37
C ASP A 89 1.29 18.25 9.39
N ALA A 90 0.95 16.97 9.49
CA ALA A 90 -0.04 16.34 8.63
C ALA A 90 -1.45 16.90 8.86
N PHE A 91 -2.19 17.16 7.78
CA PHE A 91 -3.56 17.66 7.81
C PHE A 91 -4.42 17.03 6.71
N GLY A 92 -5.73 17.26 6.72
CA GLY A 92 -6.67 16.79 5.68
C GLY A 92 -7.26 15.39 5.89
N PHE A 93 -6.73 14.62 6.85
CA PHE A 93 -7.20 13.26 7.15
C PHE A 93 -8.43 13.18 8.07
N GLY A 94 -8.73 14.23 8.86
CA GLY A 94 -9.83 14.22 9.84
C GLY A 94 -11.24 14.07 9.25
N GLY A 95 -11.43 14.34 7.96
CA GLY A 95 -12.69 14.14 7.23
C GLY A 95 -12.58 13.20 6.03
N SER A 96 -11.38 12.68 5.74
CA SER A 96 -11.07 11.95 4.51
C SER A 96 -10.67 10.52 4.85
N PRO A 97 -11.59 9.54 4.72
CA PRO A 97 -11.29 8.16 5.06
C PRO A 97 -10.28 7.54 4.10
N LEU A 98 -9.44 6.65 4.62
CA LEU A 98 -8.60 5.77 3.82
C LEU A 98 -9.35 4.50 3.45
N TYR A 99 -9.04 3.97 2.26
CA TYR A 99 -9.64 2.74 1.76
C TYR A 99 -8.56 1.73 1.45
N VAL A 100 -8.69 0.53 2.01
CA VAL A 100 -7.89 -0.63 1.63
C VAL A 100 -8.74 -1.53 0.77
N MET A 101 -8.24 -1.83 -0.43
CA MET A 101 -8.87 -2.72 -1.37
C MET A 101 -8.01 -3.98 -1.54
N VAL A 102 -8.61 -5.15 -1.37
CA VAL A 102 -7.96 -6.43 -1.64
C VAL A 102 -8.80 -7.25 -2.61
N LYS A 103 -8.15 -7.96 -3.52
CA LYS A 103 -8.80 -8.93 -4.42
C LYS A 103 -7.90 -10.11 -4.69
N ARG A 104 -8.51 -11.23 -5.08
CA ARG A 104 -7.80 -12.43 -5.54
C ARG A 104 -7.91 -12.59 -7.05
N GLY A 105 -6.77 -12.62 -7.73
CA GLY A 105 -6.71 -12.80 -9.18
C GLY A 105 -7.32 -11.65 -9.98
N LYS A 106 -7.30 -11.75 -11.31
CA LYS A 106 -7.71 -10.66 -12.21
C LYS A 106 -9.22 -10.39 -12.18
N LYS A 107 -10.03 -11.44 -12.06
CA LYS A 107 -11.52 -11.40 -12.09
C LYS A 107 -12.17 -11.52 -10.71
N GLY A 108 -11.38 -11.52 -9.63
CA GLY A 108 -11.93 -11.62 -8.27
C GLY A 108 -12.71 -10.37 -7.88
N LYS A 109 -13.67 -10.54 -6.97
CA LYS A 109 -14.37 -9.42 -6.35
C LYS A 109 -13.42 -8.65 -5.44
N PHE A 110 -13.61 -7.34 -5.40
CA PHE A 110 -12.89 -6.48 -4.48
C PHE A 110 -13.57 -6.50 -3.12
N LYS A 111 -12.77 -6.60 -2.07
CA LYS A 111 -13.19 -6.29 -0.70
C LYS A 111 -12.57 -4.98 -0.28
N TRP A 112 -13.44 -4.11 0.24
CA TRP A 112 -13.10 -2.77 0.67
C TRP A 112 -13.16 -2.71 2.19
N SER A 113 -12.18 -2.05 2.78
CA SER A 113 -12.16 -1.71 4.19
C SER A 113 -11.93 -0.21 4.30
N LYS A 114 -12.84 0.48 4.99
CA LYS A 114 -12.83 1.94 5.18
C LYS A 114 -12.30 2.25 6.57
N PHE A 115 -11.35 3.19 6.65
CA PHE A 115 -10.70 3.59 7.88
C PHE A 115 -10.80 5.10 8.04
N SER A 116 -11.38 5.55 9.15
CA SER A 116 -11.25 6.94 9.58
C SER A 116 -9.89 7.12 10.23
N VAL A 117 -9.15 8.14 9.80
CA VAL A 117 -7.85 8.47 10.39
C VAL A 117 -8.06 9.51 11.46
N ASN A 118 -7.62 9.20 12.68
CA ASN A 118 -7.58 10.18 13.75
C ASN A 118 -6.41 11.15 13.48
N PRO A 119 -6.65 12.45 13.24
CA PRO A 119 -5.57 13.41 12.99
C PRO A 119 -4.68 13.63 14.22
N ASP A 120 -5.19 13.31 15.40
CA ASP A 120 -4.46 13.37 16.66
C ASP A 120 -3.73 12.06 16.99
N GLU A 121 -3.80 11.05 16.12
CA GLU A 121 -3.03 9.82 16.29
C GLU A 121 -1.54 10.16 16.35
N ARG A 122 -0.84 9.57 17.32
CA ARG A 122 0.60 9.75 17.50
C ARG A 122 1.28 8.40 17.36
N GLY A 123 2.32 8.35 16.53
CA GLY A 123 3.07 7.13 16.26
C GLY A 123 2.51 6.33 15.08
N GLU A 124 2.90 5.05 15.04
CA GLU A 124 2.48 4.12 13.99
C GLU A 124 1.08 3.56 14.29
N PHE A 125 0.20 3.58 13.30
CA PHE A 125 -1.08 2.87 13.30
C PHE A 125 -1.18 1.95 12.09
N LYS A 126 -2.14 1.01 12.14
CA LYS A 126 -2.32 -0.03 11.12
C LYS A 126 -3.71 0.05 10.52
N ILE A 127 -3.77 -0.09 9.19
CA ILE A 127 -5.00 -0.34 8.46
C ILE A 127 -4.85 -1.65 7.69
N SER A 128 -5.93 -2.41 7.54
CA SER A 128 -5.84 -3.74 6.92
C SER A 128 -7.00 -4.09 6.00
N GLY A 129 -6.75 -5.04 5.10
CA GLY A 129 -7.76 -5.63 4.23
C GLY A 129 -7.68 -7.15 4.32
N LYS A 130 -8.82 -7.80 4.49
CA LYS A 130 -8.91 -9.27 4.59
C LYS A 130 -9.32 -9.89 3.27
N LEU A 131 -8.52 -10.85 2.82
CA LEU A 131 -8.81 -11.68 1.67
C LEU A 131 -9.27 -13.06 2.14
N MET A 132 -10.57 -13.30 2.05
CA MET A 132 -11.20 -14.54 2.49
C MET A 132 -10.97 -15.69 1.49
N LYS A 133 -11.30 -16.91 1.91
CA LYS A 133 -11.37 -18.05 1.00
C LYS A 133 -12.54 -17.85 0.01
N PRO A 134 -12.47 -18.41 -1.21
CA PRO A 134 -13.53 -18.29 -2.20
C PRO A 134 -14.93 -18.66 -1.67
N ASP A 135 -15.02 -19.70 -0.84
CA ASP A 135 -16.31 -20.23 -0.34
C ASP A 135 -16.89 -19.43 0.85
N GLN A 136 -16.11 -18.51 1.44
CA GLN A 136 -16.57 -17.62 2.51
C GLN A 136 -16.66 -16.16 2.07
N ASP A 137 -16.54 -15.91 0.77
CA ASP A 137 -16.77 -14.61 0.16
C ASP A 137 -18.26 -14.42 -0.16
N GLN A 138 -19.10 -14.34 0.87
CA GLN A 138 -20.51 -13.97 0.73
C GLN A 138 -20.68 -12.48 1.00
N GLY A 139 -21.05 -11.72 -0.03
CA GLY A 139 -21.59 -10.35 0.05
C GLY A 139 -20.65 -9.32 0.65
#